data_AF-A0A5Q4FHX0-F1
#
_entry.id   AF-A0A5Q4FHX0-F1
#
_cell.length_a   1.000
_cell.length_b   1.000
_cell.length_c   1.000
_cell.angle_alpha   90.00
_cell.angle_beta   90.00
_cell.angle_gamma   90.00
#
_symmetry.space_group_name_H-M   'P 1'
#
loop_
_entity.id
_entity.type
_entity.pdbx_description
1 polymer ?
#
loop_
_entity_poly.entity_id
_entity_poly.type
_entity_poly.pdbx_seq_one_letter_code
_entity_poly.pdbx_strand_id
1 'polypeptide(L)'
;MSNISMVSVILAVILALMIFGCEEPEPSIPSIPSGSIIAWGLDDHGQVSNTPEGDDFIAVSANQKHSLALRRDGSIAAWGYDSRGQVSDTPAGRGFVAISAGYGHNLALHRDGSIVAWGLDMSDMVSNSPAGNDFIAVAAGFNTSMALRGNGSVFIWGGPYGAGMELEDADQILYQNNFRDIAINGPLHMGLTDLGQVVTWGDDQMGSVYDNPLEGTFIGMAAGPRHGVAIAADSSIVAWGWDMRNEVSSKPVGTGFVSVSVGYSHSLALHKDGTLTAWGWSRGGHGQLEDTPDDSGYFFIDAGTYHNIALRRPDRGQHGE
;
A
#
# COMPACT_ATOMS: atom_id res chain seq x y z
N MET A 1 -17.27 -4.07 -11.68
CA MET A 1 -16.74 -4.04 -10.29
C MET A 1 -15.24 -3.99 -10.42
N SER A 2 -14.68 -2.79 -10.30
CA SER A 2 -13.28 -2.45 -10.56
C SER A 2 -12.38 -2.93 -9.41
N ASN A 3 -11.39 -3.76 -9.73
CA ASN A 3 -10.30 -4.15 -8.83
C ASN A 3 -9.36 -2.96 -8.63
N ILE A 4 -9.03 -2.67 -7.38
CA ILE A 4 -8.32 -1.47 -6.94
C ILE A 4 -7.07 -1.90 -6.18
N SER A 5 -5.93 -1.38 -6.60
CA SER A 5 -4.62 -1.45 -5.96
C SER A 5 -4.64 -1.12 -4.46
N MET A 6 -3.77 -1.76 -3.67
CA MET A 6 -3.83 -1.77 -2.21
C MET A 6 -3.51 -0.44 -1.50
N VAL A 7 -2.93 0.55 -2.18
CA VAL A 7 -2.78 1.91 -1.65
C VAL A 7 -4.12 2.69 -1.73
N SER A 8 -5.06 2.21 -2.54
CA SER A 8 -6.34 2.87 -2.86
C SER A 8 -7.59 2.21 -2.25
N VAL A 9 -7.47 1.28 -1.29
CA VAL A 9 -8.63 0.62 -0.65
C VAL A 9 -9.58 1.60 0.03
N ILE A 10 -9.13 2.83 0.27
CA ILE A 10 -9.92 3.86 0.95
C ILE A 10 -10.65 4.78 -0.03
N LEU A 11 -10.21 4.85 -1.29
CA LEU A 11 -10.89 5.66 -2.30
C LEU A 11 -12.15 4.98 -2.87
N ALA A 12 -12.15 3.64 -2.94
CA ALA A 12 -13.25 2.86 -3.50
C ALA A 12 -14.59 3.08 -2.78
N VAL A 13 -14.55 3.35 -1.47
CA VAL A 13 -15.75 3.45 -0.64
C VAL A 13 -16.32 4.87 -0.64
N ILE A 14 -15.48 5.89 -0.84
CA ILE A 14 -15.92 7.30 -0.82
C ILE A 14 -16.52 7.73 -2.17
N LEU A 15 -16.09 7.18 -3.31
CA LEU A 15 -16.63 7.58 -4.62
C LEU A 15 -18.09 7.12 -4.86
N ALA A 16 -18.59 6.13 -4.12
CA ALA A 16 -19.99 5.69 -4.20
C ALA A 16 -20.99 6.70 -3.60
N LEU A 17 -20.53 7.74 -2.89
CA LEU A 17 -21.36 8.73 -2.19
C LEU A 17 -21.88 9.90 -3.07
N MET A 18 -21.49 10.01 -4.35
CA MET A 18 -21.78 11.22 -5.15
C MET A 18 -22.71 11.01 -6.36
N ILE A 19 -23.23 9.80 -6.62
CA ILE A 19 -23.99 9.52 -7.86
C ILE A 19 -25.28 8.73 -7.62
N PHE A 20 -26.21 9.21 -6.78
CA PHE A 20 -27.62 8.82 -6.92
C PHE A 20 -28.54 9.98 -6.52
N GLY A 21 -28.84 10.83 -7.51
CA GLY A 21 -30.02 11.69 -7.49
C GLY A 21 -31.20 10.93 -8.09
N CYS A 22 -31.79 10.00 -7.33
CA CYS A 22 -33.19 9.59 -7.48
C CYS A 22 -33.59 8.74 -6.25
N GLU A 23 -34.79 8.98 -5.75
CA GLU A 23 -35.40 8.38 -4.56
C GLU A 23 -35.65 6.86 -4.77
N GLU A 24 -34.63 6.04 -4.55
CA GLU A 24 -34.77 4.59 -4.37
C GLU A 24 -34.53 4.23 -2.89
N PRO A 25 -35.17 3.16 -2.35
CA PRO A 25 -34.98 2.75 -0.96
C PRO A 25 -33.50 2.53 -0.70
N GLU A 26 -32.96 3.17 0.36
CA GLU A 26 -31.51 3.22 0.58
C GLU A 26 -30.86 1.84 0.43
N PRO A 27 -29.96 1.66 -0.55
CA PRO A 27 -29.20 0.42 -0.64
C PRO A 27 -28.39 0.32 0.66
N SER A 28 -28.56 -0.80 1.38
CA SER A 28 -27.77 -1.09 2.58
C SER A 28 -26.28 -0.85 2.25
N ILE A 29 -25.68 0.14 2.90
CA ILE A 29 -24.29 0.53 2.64
C ILE A 29 -23.42 -0.74 2.76
N PRO A 30 -22.65 -1.11 1.74
CA PRO A 30 -21.72 -2.23 1.84
C PRO A 30 -20.75 -1.96 2.99
N SER A 31 -20.80 -2.79 4.04
CA SER A 31 -19.89 -2.65 5.17
C SER A 31 -18.46 -2.86 4.72
N ILE A 32 -17.55 -1.96 5.10
CA ILE A 32 -16.09 -2.16 4.92
C ILE A 32 -15.70 -3.47 5.61
N PRO A 33 -15.14 -4.45 4.88
CA PRO A 33 -14.67 -5.70 5.47
C PRO A 33 -13.67 -5.40 6.60
N SER A 34 -13.80 -6.11 7.72
CA SER A 34 -12.75 -6.14 8.74
C SER A 34 -12.33 -7.57 9.04
N GLY A 35 -11.19 -7.71 9.70
CA GLY A 35 -10.70 -9.00 10.14
C GLY A 35 -9.50 -8.88 11.07
N SER A 36 -8.95 -10.04 11.41
CA SER A 36 -7.76 -10.16 12.25
C SER A 36 -6.49 -10.04 11.41
N ILE A 37 -5.42 -9.56 12.03
CA ILE A 37 -4.10 -9.46 11.41
C ILE A 37 -3.40 -10.81 11.52
N ILE A 38 -2.91 -11.31 10.39
CA ILE A 38 -1.97 -12.44 10.31
C ILE A 38 -0.63 -11.87 9.88
N ALA A 39 0.41 -12.06 10.68
CA ALA A 39 1.77 -11.60 10.40
C ALA A 39 2.74 -12.78 10.31
N TRP A 40 3.71 -12.70 9.38
CA TRP A 40 4.74 -13.73 9.22
C TRP A 40 6.05 -13.12 8.67
N GLY A 41 7.16 -13.83 8.82
CA GLY A 41 8.48 -13.36 8.42
C GLY A 41 9.37 -12.91 9.60
N LEU A 42 10.29 -11.98 9.33
CA LEU A 42 11.28 -11.51 10.31
C LEU A 42 10.61 -10.83 11.52
N ASP A 43 11.08 -11.18 12.73
CA ASP A 43 10.50 -10.70 13.99
C ASP A 43 11.53 -10.16 15.00
N ASP A 44 12.62 -9.55 14.51
CA ASP A 44 13.71 -9.06 15.36
C ASP A 44 13.37 -7.83 16.23
N HIS A 45 12.19 -7.24 16.03
CA HIS A 45 11.66 -6.11 16.80
C HIS A 45 10.18 -6.30 17.22
N GLY A 46 9.65 -7.53 17.14
CA GLY A 46 8.27 -7.81 17.50
C GLY A 46 7.25 -7.39 16.44
N GLN A 47 7.68 -7.12 15.20
CA GLN A 47 6.79 -6.76 14.09
C GLN A 47 5.85 -7.90 13.66
N VAL A 48 6.12 -9.13 14.10
CA VAL A 48 5.24 -10.30 13.99
C VAL A 48 4.68 -10.70 15.35
N SER A 49 5.52 -10.91 16.38
CA SER A 49 5.06 -11.44 17.68
C SER A 49 4.22 -10.47 18.52
N ASN A 50 4.36 -9.16 18.32
CA ASN A 50 3.54 -8.14 18.99
C ASN A 50 2.38 -7.64 18.12
N THR A 51 1.92 -8.46 17.16
CA THR A 51 0.77 -8.13 16.33
C THR A 51 -0.45 -7.84 17.21
N PRO A 52 -1.13 -6.68 17.03
CA PRO A 52 -2.31 -6.33 17.79
C PRO A 52 -3.45 -7.34 17.62
N GLU A 53 -4.08 -7.71 18.74
CA GLU A 53 -5.28 -8.54 18.74
C GLU A 53 -6.53 -7.73 18.33
N GLY A 54 -7.53 -8.45 17.81
CA GLY A 54 -8.82 -7.91 17.37
C GLY A 54 -9.19 -8.36 15.95
N ASP A 55 -10.43 -8.06 15.54
CA ASP A 55 -10.99 -8.42 14.23
C ASP A 55 -11.66 -7.21 13.51
N ASP A 56 -11.42 -6.01 14.03
CA ASP A 56 -11.97 -4.73 13.59
C ASP A 56 -11.00 -3.94 12.69
N PHE A 57 -9.90 -4.56 12.25
CA PHE A 57 -8.93 -3.94 11.35
C PHE A 57 -9.44 -3.94 9.90
N ILE A 58 -9.27 -2.80 9.21
CA ILE A 58 -9.75 -2.57 7.83
C ILE A 58 -8.62 -2.32 6.83
N ALA A 59 -7.43 -1.94 7.31
CA ALA A 59 -6.23 -1.80 6.51
C ALA A 59 -4.98 -2.08 7.35
N VAL A 60 -3.90 -2.47 6.69
CA VAL A 60 -2.59 -2.71 7.29
C VAL A 60 -1.50 -2.11 6.41
N SER A 61 -0.39 -1.68 7.01
CA SER A 61 0.81 -1.31 6.26
C SER A 61 2.09 -1.67 7.00
N ALA A 62 3.07 -2.23 6.31
CA ALA A 62 4.33 -2.71 6.85
C ALA A 62 5.52 -2.13 6.09
N ASN A 63 6.59 -1.80 6.80
CA ASN A 63 7.88 -1.48 6.20
C ASN A 63 9.00 -1.84 7.18
N GLN A 64 10.28 -1.69 6.78
CA GLN A 64 11.48 -2.04 7.55
C GLN A 64 11.30 -3.08 8.66
N LYS A 65 10.91 -2.62 9.85
CA LYS A 65 10.81 -3.39 11.09
C LYS A 65 9.58 -2.98 11.93
N HIS A 66 8.60 -2.29 11.35
CA HIS A 66 7.40 -1.85 12.05
C HIS A 66 6.18 -1.96 11.14
N SER A 67 5.02 -1.93 11.77
CA SER A 67 3.73 -2.15 11.12
C SER A 67 2.68 -1.22 11.70
N LEU A 68 1.70 -0.90 10.87
CA LEU A 68 0.52 -0.11 11.17
C LEU A 68 -0.74 -0.92 10.84
N ALA A 69 -1.81 -0.68 11.58
CA ALA A 69 -3.13 -1.17 11.28
C ALA A 69 -4.17 -0.08 11.55
N LEU A 70 -5.12 0.05 10.64
CA LEU A 70 -6.25 0.96 10.76
C LEU A 70 -7.47 0.19 11.25
N ARG A 71 -8.06 0.65 12.36
CA ARG A 71 -9.30 0.08 12.91
C ARG A 71 -10.52 0.71 12.25
N ARG A 72 -11.66 0.01 12.28
CA ARG A 72 -12.94 0.49 11.74
C ARG A 72 -13.41 1.81 12.35
N ASP A 73 -13.04 2.10 13.60
CA ASP A 73 -13.37 3.36 14.26
C ASP A 73 -12.45 4.54 13.83
N GLY A 74 -11.51 4.26 12.92
CA GLY A 74 -10.53 5.20 12.38
C GLY A 74 -9.37 5.50 13.32
N SER A 75 -9.12 4.68 14.35
CA SER A 75 -7.90 4.74 15.17
C SER A 75 -6.78 3.89 14.57
N ILE A 76 -5.54 4.22 14.89
CA ILE A 76 -4.33 3.56 14.36
C ILE A 76 -3.67 2.75 15.47
N ALA A 77 -3.33 1.49 15.18
CA ALA A 77 -2.42 0.69 15.98
C ALA A 77 -1.06 0.61 15.27
N ALA A 78 0.02 0.81 16.01
CA ALA A 78 1.39 0.67 15.51
C ALA A 78 2.18 -0.29 16.41
N TRP A 79 3.09 -1.08 15.84
CA TRP A 79 3.93 -2.00 16.59
C TRP A 79 5.25 -2.29 15.85
N GLY A 80 6.24 -2.83 16.56
CA GLY A 80 7.57 -3.13 16.05
C GLY A 80 8.62 -2.11 16.48
N TYR A 81 9.55 -1.79 15.58
CA TYR A 81 10.68 -0.91 15.83
C TYR A 81 10.28 0.56 16.04
N ASP A 82 10.88 1.22 17.05
CA ASP A 82 10.43 2.55 17.50
C ASP A 82 11.57 3.54 17.84
N SER A 83 12.78 3.36 17.30
CA SER A 83 13.90 4.25 17.69
C SER A 83 13.77 5.71 17.24
N ARG A 84 12.77 6.00 16.39
CA ARG A 84 12.51 7.33 15.82
C ARG A 84 11.06 7.79 16.03
N GLY A 85 10.33 7.16 16.96
CA GLY A 85 8.93 7.48 17.21
C GLY A 85 7.95 6.88 16.19
N GLN A 86 8.36 5.88 15.41
CA GLN A 86 7.46 5.24 14.43
C GLN A 86 6.19 4.65 15.08
N VAL A 87 6.32 4.21 16.33
CA VAL A 87 5.26 3.61 17.13
C VAL A 87 4.83 4.56 18.24
N SER A 88 5.75 5.09 19.04
CA SER A 88 5.41 5.91 20.22
C SER A 88 4.77 7.26 19.88
N ASP A 89 5.06 7.84 18.71
CA ASP A 89 4.46 9.10 18.26
C ASP A 89 3.22 8.89 17.38
N THR A 90 2.64 7.68 17.38
CA THR A 90 1.41 7.39 16.62
C THR A 90 0.30 8.36 17.06
N PRO A 91 -0.35 9.06 16.10
CA PRO A 91 -1.34 10.06 16.44
C PRO A 91 -2.54 9.43 17.16
N ALA A 92 -2.86 9.98 18.32
CA ALA A 92 -4.08 9.63 19.03
C ALA A 92 -5.30 10.19 18.31
N GLY A 93 -6.42 9.45 18.33
CA GLY A 93 -7.68 9.92 17.78
C GLY A 93 -8.37 8.87 16.92
N ARG A 94 -9.37 9.36 16.18
CA ARG A 94 -10.23 8.60 15.27
C ARG A 94 -10.43 9.39 14.00
N GLY A 95 -11.05 8.76 13.00
CA GLY A 95 -11.37 9.41 11.73
C GLY A 95 -10.25 9.35 10.71
N PHE A 96 -9.16 8.64 10.99
CA PHE A 96 -8.23 8.24 9.94
C PHE A 96 -8.92 7.27 8.99
N VAL A 97 -8.64 7.47 7.71
CA VAL A 97 -9.15 6.65 6.63
C VAL A 97 -8.02 5.93 5.93
N ALA A 98 -6.79 6.45 5.88
CA ALA A 98 -5.63 5.75 5.29
C ALA A 98 -4.40 5.76 6.18
N ILE A 99 -3.52 4.78 5.98
CA ILE A 99 -2.21 4.64 6.63
C ILE A 99 -1.16 4.18 5.60
N SER A 100 0.08 4.61 5.76
CA SER A 100 1.22 4.13 4.97
C SER A 100 2.50 4.15 5.80
N ALA A 101 3.18 3.00 5.88
CA ALA A 101 4.46 2.86 6.57
C ALA A 101 5.63 3.04 5.59
N GLY A 102 6.50 4.01 5.87
CA GLY A 102 7.76 4.22 5.16
C GLY A 102 8.94 3.56 5.88
N TYR A 103 10.18 3.79 5.42
CA TYR A 103 11.37 3.17 6.01
C TYR A 103 11.57 3.48 7.49
N GLY A 104 11.20 4.69 7.93
CA GLY A 104 11.29 5.08 9.32
C GLY A 104 10.29 6.16 9.73
N HIS A 105 9.36 6.52 8.86
CA HIS A 105 8.29 7.47 9.09
C HIS A 105 6.97 6.86 8.61
N ASN A 106 5.87 7.53 8.96
CA ASN A 106 4.54 7.07 8.63
C ASN A 106 3.68 8.24 8.17
N LEU A 107 2.67 7.93 7.37
CA LEU A 107 1.62 8.84 6.96
C LEU A 107 0.26 8.28 7.33
N ALA A 108 -0.66 9.16 7.68
CA ALA A 108 -2.08 8.86 7.80
C ALA A 108 -2.91 9.93 7.11
N LEU A 109 -3.96 9.50 6.43
CA LEU A 109 -4.96 10.39 5.84
C LEU A 109 -6.17 10.43 6.76
N HIS A 110 -6.60 11.63 7.16
CA HIS A 110 -7.81 11.85 7.91
C HIS A 110 -9.01 12.02 6.97
N ARG A 111 -10.22 11.69 7.43
CA ARG A 111 -11.46 11.72 6.61
C ARG A 111 -11.82 13.08 6.03
N ASP A 112 -11.26 14.15 6.59
CA ASP A 112 -11.43 15.51 6.06
C ASP A 112 -10.44 15.83 4.93
N GLY A 113 -9.59 14.88 4.56
CA GLY A 113 -8.57 14.94 3.51
C GLY A 113 -7.21 15.48 3.97
N SER A 114 -7.03 15.78 5.27
CA SER A 114 -5.74 16.24 5.81
C SER A 114 -4.78 15.09 6.11
N ILE A 115 -3.48 15.39 6.10
CA ILE A 115 -2.40 14.40 6.30
C ILE A 115 -1.73 14.64 7.66
N VAL A 116 -1.46 13.53 8.36
CA VAL A 116 -0.59 13.51 9.54
C VAL A 116 0.62 12.65 9.22
N ALA A 117 1.82 13.19 9.44
CA ALA A 117 3.08 12.48 9.33
C ALA A 117 3.75 12.36 10.71
N TRP A 118 4.43 11.24 10.98
CA TRP A 118 5.19 11.05 12.22
C TRP A 118 6.37 10.09 12.02
N GLY A 119 7.28 10.05 13.00
CA GLY A 119 8.49 9.21 12.97
C GLY A 119 9.74 9.98 12.51
N LEU A 120 10.61 9.30 11.77
CA LEU A 120 11.89 9.83 11.30
C LEU A 120 11.74 11.03 10.36
N ASP A 121 12.47 12.11 10.62
CA ASP A 121 12.42 13.34 9.82
C ASP A 121 13.79 13.80 9.29
N MET A 122 14.67 12.88 8.89
CA MET A 122 16.02 13.23 8.42
C MET A 122 16.07 13.85 7.01
N SER A 123 14.97 13.80 6.28
CA SER A 123 14.87 14.29 4.90
C SER A 123 13.55 15.03 4.71
N ASP A 124 13.12 15.76 5.74
CA ASP A 124 11.89 16.54 5.79
C ASP A 124 10.61 15.76 5.43
N MET A 125 10.63 14.44 5.62
CA MET A 125 9.51 13.53 5.29
C MET A 125 8.28 13.77 6.17
N VAL A 126 8.49 14.36 7.35
CA VAL A 126 7.47 14.65 8.34
C VAL A 126 7.23 16.16 8.43
N SER A 127 8.27 16.96 8.66
CA SER A 127 8.11 18.41 8.88
C SER A 127 7.58 19.18 7.67
N ASN A 128 7.81 18.69 6.45
CA ASN A 128 7.30 19.29 5.21
C ASN A 128 6.09 18.54 4.62
N SER A 129 5.35 17.78 5.44
CA SER A 129 4.07 17.22 4.98
C SER A 129 3.14 18.37 4.52
N PRO A 130 2.45 18.24 3.37
CA PRO A 130 1.66 19.33 2.84
C PRO A 130 0.50 19.71 3.76
N ALA A 131 0.28 21.01 3.90
CA ALA A 131 -0.96 21.53 4.47
C ALA A 131 -2.11 21.41 3.45
N GLY A 132 -3.34 21.37 3.94
CA GLY A 132 -4.54 21.22 3.12
C GLY A 132 -5.34 19.98 3.50
N ASN A 133 -6.43 19.77 2.77
CA ASN A 133 -7.41 18.75 3.11
C ASN A 133 -8.17 18.19 1.89
N ASP A 134 -7.54 18.23 0.72
CA ASP A 134 -8.06 17.78 -0.57
C ASP A 134 -7.31 16.54 -1.08
N PHE A 135 -6.56 15.89 -0.18
CA PHE A 135 -5.88 14.64 -0.43
C PHE A 135 -6.83 13.44 -0.24
N ILE A 136 -6.56 12.41 -1.03
CA ILE A 136 -7.39 11.22 -1.14
C ILE A 136 -6.61 9.91 -1.02
N ALA A 137 -5.28 9.96 -1.12
CA ALA A 137 -4.39 8.84 -0.83
C ALA A 137 -3.02 9.34 -0.35
N VAL A 138 -2.28 8.50 0.37
CA VAL A 138 -0.92 8.75 0.86
C VAL A 138 -0.04 7.53 0.64
N ALA A 139 1.23 7.74 0.35
CA ALA A 139 2.22 6.68 0.19
C ALA A 139 3.58 7.11 0.75
N ALA A 140 4.14 6.29 1.65
CA ALA A 140 5.40 6.56 2.35
C ALA A 140 6.51 5.62 1.82
N GLY A 141 7.59 6.20 1.31
CA GLY A 141 8.73 5.47 0.74
C GLY A 141 9.91 5.36 1.69
N PHE A 142 11.13 5.32 1.13
CA PHE A 142 12.36 5.23 1.93
C PHE A 142 12.73 6.55 2.59
N ASN A 143 12.82 7.61 1.79
CA ASN A 143 13.11 8.97 2.25
C ASN A 143 12.18 10.01 1.64
N THR A 144 11.14 9.56 0.94
CA THR A 144 10.21 10.39 0.17
C THR A 144 8.78 9.97 0.51
N SER A 145 7.86 10.91 0.40
CA SER A 145 6.43 10.75 0.65
C SER A 145 5.63 11.30 -0.52
N MET A 146 4.47 10.72 -0.78
CA MET A 146 3.53 11.16 -1.81
C MET A 146 2.11 11.25 -1.27
N ALA A 147 1.34 12.18 -1.83
CA ALA A 147 -0.08 12.31 -1.60
C ALA A 147 -0.81 12.57 -2.92
N LEU A 148 -1.94 11.91 -3.12
CA LEU A 148 -2.79 12.06 -4.30
C LEU A 148 -3.94 13.01 -3.98
N ARG A 149 -4.24 13.95 -4.86
CA ARG A 149 -5.41 14.84 -4.77
C ARG A 149 -6.59 14.31 -5.57
N GLY A 150 -7.79 14.76 -5.22
CA GLY A 150 -9.03 14.37 -5.92
C GLY A 150 -9.11 14.78 -7.40
N ASN A 151 -8.26 15.72 -7.84
CA ASN A 151 -8.12 16.11 -9.25
C ASN A 151 -7.10 15.24 -10.02
N GLY A 152 -6.48 14.25 -9.37
CA GLY A 152 -5.47 13.38 -9.96
C GLY A 152 -4.02 13.88 -9.88
N SER A 153 -3.76 15.08 -9.34
CA SER A 153 -2.39 15.56 -9.13
C SER A 153 -1.73 14.90 -7.91
N VAL A 154 -0.41 14.87 -7.91
CA VAL A 154 0.39 14.25 -6.86
C VAL A 154 1.31 15.28 -6.25
N PHE A 155 1.23 15.44 -4.93
CA PHE A 155 2.20 16.19 -4.15
C PHE A 155 3.27 15.24 -3.63
N ILE A 156 4.54 15.57 -3.87
CA ILE A 156 5.70 14.78 -3.44
C ILE A 156 6.60 15.61 -2.54
N TRP A 157 7.09 15.04 -1.44
CA TRP A 157 7.96 15.73 -0.51
C TRP A 157 8.98 14.81 0.16
N GLY A 158 9.98 15.44 0.77
CA GLY A 158 11.12 14.78 1.35
C GLY A 158 12.14 14.27 0.33
N GLY A 159 13.23 13.68 0.82
CA GLY A 159 14.29 13.14 -0.02
C GLY A 159 14.90 14.22 -0.93
N PRO A 160 15.09 13.97 -2.24
CA PRO A 160 15.60 14.98 -3.16
C PRO A 160 14.61 16.14 -3.44
N TYR A 161 13.34 16.00 -3.04
CA TYR A 161 12.29 17.00 -3.27
C TYR A 161 12.19 18.04 -2.15
N GLY A 162 12.77 17.78 -0.97
CA GLY A 162 12.84 18.71 0.16
C GLY A 162 11.46 19.23 0.60
N ALA A 163 11.22 20.54 0.42
CA ALA A 163 9.97 21.23 0.75
C ALA A 163 8.73 20.76 -0.06
N GLY A 164 8.97 19.91 -1.06
CA GLY A 164 7.93 19.30 -1.86
C GLY A 164 7.38 20.20 -2.96
N MET A 165 6.75 19.55 -3.93
CA MET A 165 6.19 20.17 -5.13
C MET A 165 5.06 19.31 -5.69
N GLU A 166 4.18 19.93 -6.50
CA GLU A 166 3.28 19.14 -7.34
C GLU A 166 4.10 18.49 -8.46
N LEU A 167 3.77 17.25 -8.79
CA LEU A 167 4.52 16.47 -9.78
C LEU A 167 4.44 17.07 -11.19
N GLU A 168 3.40 17.82 -11.50
CA GLU A 168 3.26 18.55 -12.76
C GLU A 168 4.34 19.64 -12.95
N ASP A 169 4.87 20.16 -11.84
CA ASP A 169 5.95 21.15 -11.83
C ASP A 169 7.35 20.49 -11.94
N ALA A 170 7.43 19.16 -11.88
CA ALA A 170 8.69 18.45 -12.08
C ALA A 170 8.94 18.35 -13.59
N ASP A 171 9.97 19.05 -14.08
CA ASP A 171 10.41 19.21 -15.49
C ASP A 171 10.56 17.91 -16.33
N GLN A 172 10.30 16.73 -15.76
CA GLN A 172 10.46 15.40 -16.36
C GLN A 172 9.14 14.59 -16.47
N ILE A 173 8.00 15.07 -15.93
CA ILE A 173 6.73 14.31 -15.90
C ILE A 173 5.63 15.12 -16.61
N LEU A 174 5.84 15.34 -17.92
CA LEU A 174 5.00 16.14 -18.81
C LEU A 174 3.67 15.47 -19.22
N TYR A 175 2.90 14.94 -18.27
CA TYR A 175 1.62 14.34 -18.58
C TYR A 175 0.51 14.85 -17.66
N GLN A 176 -0.65 15.16 -18.26
CA GLN A 176 -1.92 15.29 -17.55
C GLN A 176 -2.35 13.90 -17.07
N ASN A 177 -1.64 13.37 -16.09
CA ASN A 177 -1.93 12.08 -15.52
C ASN A 177 -2.99 12.29 -14.45
N ASN A 178 -4.25 12.14 -14.84
CA ASN A 178 -5.36 11.97 -13.89
C ASN A 178 -5.10 10.65 -13.14
N PHE A 179 -4.22 10.71 -12.13
CA PHE A 179 -3.85 9.54 -11.35
C PHE A 179 -5.00 9.18 -10.42
N ARG A 180 -5.27 7.88 -10.32
CA ARG A 180 -6.24 7.31 -9.39
C ARG A 180 -5.60 6.47 -8.29
N ASP A 181 -4.32 6.17 -8.43
CA ASP A 181 -3.54 5.44 -7.43
C ASP A 181 -2.06 5.82 -7.51
N ILE A 182 -1.36 5.67 -6.38
CA ILE A 182 0.06 5.98 -6.23
C ILE A 182 0.77 4.86 -5.45
N ALA A 183 2.03 4.59 -5.77
CA ALA A 183 2.86 3.66 -5.01
C ALA A 183 4.31 4.14 -4.97
N ILE A 184 4.98 3.91 -3.85
CA ILE A 184 6.38 4.29 -3.66
C ILE A 184 7.07 3.28 -2.75
N ASN A 185 8.28 2.86 -3.13
CA ASN A 185 9.18 2.14 -2.24
C ASN A 185 10.63 2.34 -2.71
N GLY A 186 11.49 2.80 -1.80
CA GLY A 186 12.85 3.15 -2.18
C GLY A 186 12.87 4.26 -3.24
N PRO A 187 13.62 4.10 -4.34
CA PRO A 187 13.75 5.09 -5.40
C PRO A 187 12.63 5.04 -6.45
N LEU A 188 11.85 3.95 -6.51
CA LEU A 188 10.78 3.76 -7.49
C LEU A 188 9.49 4.44 -7.02
N HIS A 189 9.02 5.38 -7.82
CA HIS A 189 7.73 6.05 -7.65
C HIS A 189 6.82 5.67 -8.82
N MET A 190 5.55 5.45 -8.54
CA MET A 190 4.59 4.97 -9.51
C MET A 190 3.23 5.67 -9.36
N GLY A 191 2.56 5.86 -10.48
CA GLY A 191 1.20 6.38 -10.59
C GLY A 191 0.37 5.57 -11.58
N LEU A 192 -0.87 5.25 -11.23
CA LEU A 192 -1.82 4.58 -12.12
C LEU A 192 -2.83 5.60 -12.62
N THR A 193 -2.92 5.79 -13.93
CA THR A 193 -3.87 6.73 -14.53
C THR A 193 -5.28 6.14 -14.58
N ASP A 194 -6.29 7.01 -14.78
CA ASP A 194 -7.68 6.59 -15.06
C ASP A 194 -7.81 5.74 -16.32
N LEU A 195 -6.87 5.88 -17.27
CA LEU A 195 -6.79 5.06 -18.47
C LEU A 195 -6.16 3.68 -18.21
N GLY A 196 -5.73 3.42 -16.97
CA GLY A 196 -5.07 2.17 -16.59
C GLY A 196 -3.61 2.10 -17.05
N GLN A 197 -2.94 3.22 -17.25
CA GLN A 197 -1.51 3.24 -17.57
C GLN A 197 -0.69 3.37 -16.29
N VAL A 198 0.41 2.63 -16.20
CA VAL A 198 1.40 2.80 -15.12
C VAL A 198 2.43 3.81 -15.61
N VAL A 199 2.67 4.84 -14.80
CA VAL A 199 3.72 5.84 -15.02
C VAL A 199 4.71 5.69 -13.88
N THR A 200 6.00 5.58 -14.19
CA THR A 200 7.06 5.44 -13.19
C THR A 200 8.07 6.58 -13.28
N TRP A 201 8.57 7.03 -12.14
CA TRP A 201 9.63 8.04 -12.05
C TRP A 201 10.52 7.81 -10.81
N GLY A 202 11.58 8.60 -10.69
CA GLY A 202 12.55 8.51 -9.61
C GLY A 202 13.95 8.13 -10.12
N ASP A 203 14.74 7.49 -9.26
CA ASP A 203 16.09 7.02 -9.61
C ASP A 203 15.99 5.60 -10.20
N ASP A 204 16.46 5.43 -11.44
CA ASP A 204 16.42 4.13 -12.13
C ASP A 204 17.47 3.18 -11.55
N GLN A 205 17.14 2.60 -10.42
CA GLN A 205 17.94 1.56 -9.81
C GLN A 205 17.58 0.25 -10.48
N MET A 206 18.47 -0.17 -11.38
CA MET A 206 18.45 -1.49 -12.00
C MET A 206 17.20 -1.76 -12.87
N GLY A 207 16.76 -0.77 -13.67
CA GLY A 207 15.66 -0.92 -14.64
C GLY A 207 14.26 -0.77 -14.05
N SER A 208 14.14 -0.47 -12.76
CA SER A 208 12.84 -0.33 -12.08
C SER A 208 11.97 0.82 -12.62
N VAL A 209 12.59 1.85 -13.21
CA VAL A 209 11.89 3.00 -13.81
C VAL A 209 11.84 2.86 -15.33
N TYR A 210 12.93 2.51 -16.00
CA TYR A 210 12.95 2.55 -17.47
C TYR A 210 12.47 1.26 -18.16
N ASP A 211 12.47 0.12 -17.48
CA ASP A 211 11.95 -1.15 -18.02
C ASP A 211 10.47 -1.37 -17.68
N ASN A 212 9.75 -0.32 -17.26
CA ASN A 212 8.34 -0.41 -16.93
C ASN A 212 7.50 -0.80 -18.17
N PRO A 213 6.35 -1.48 -17.98
CA PRO A 213 5.47 -1.81 -19.09
C PRO A 213 4.75 -0.55 -19.58
N LEU A 214 5.29 0.08 -20.63
CA LEU A 214 4.69 1.23 -21.31
C LEU A 214 3.38 0.88 -22.06
N GLU A 215 3.16 -0.42 -22.30
CA GLU A 215 2.00 -0.93 -23.03
C GLU A 215 1.16 -1.85 -22.13
N GLY A 216 -0.15 -1.55 -22.02
CA GLY A 216 -1.10 -2.36 -21.27
C GLY A 216 -2.18 -1.53 -20.58
N THR A 217 -3.20 -2.22 -20.07
CA THR A 217 -4.20 -1.64 -19.17
C THR A 217 -4.10 -2.36 -17.84
N PHE A 218 -3.86 -1.61 -16.77
CA PHE A 218 -3.59 -2.08 -15.43
C PHE A 218 -4.68 -1.64 -14.44
N ILE A 219 -4.91 -2.49 -13.46
CA ILE A 219 -5.93 -2.31 -12.42
C ILE A 219 -5.34 -2.20 -11.01
N GLY A 220 -4.07 -2.57 -10.84
CA GLY A 220 -3.34 -2.36 -9.60
C GLY A 220 -1.84 -2.38 -9.79
N MET A 221 -1.11 -1.85 -8.82
CA MET A 221 0.34 -1.74 -8.87
C MET A 221 0.96 -1.70 -7.47
N ALA A 222 2.23 -2.10 -7.39
CA ALA A 222 3.02 -2.00 -6.17
C ALA A 222 4.48 -1.74 -6.54
N ALA A 223 5.09 -0.80 -5.81
CA ALA A 223 6.49 -0.43 -5.98
C ALA A 223 7.35 -1.21 -4.97
N GLY A 224 8.43 -1.80 -5.45
CA GLY A 224 9.54 -2.28 -4.63
C GLY A 224 10.76 -1.39 -4.78
N PRO A 225 11.83 -1.63 -3.99
CA PRO A 225 13.04 -0.82 -4.06
C PRO A 225 13.81 -1.01 -5.38
N ARG A 226 13.56 -2.10 -6.13
CA ARG A 226 14.29 -2.45 -7.36
C ARG A 226 13.45 -3.14 -8.43
N HIS A 227 12.18 -3.41 -8.15
CA HIS A 227 11.26 -4.03 -9.10
C HIS A 227 9.86 -3.47 -8.89
N GLY A 228 9.11 -3.38 -9.98
CA GLY A 228 7.70 -3.01 -9.96
C GLY A 228 6.83 -4.22 -10.27
N VAL A 229 5.63 -4.24 -9.71
CA VAL A 229 4.62 -5.25 -10.00
C VAL A 229 3.30 -4.55 -10.32
N ALA A 230 2.61 -5.02 -11.34
CA ALA A 230 1.29 -4.55 -11.73
C ALA A 230 0.35 -5.71 -12.03
N ILE A 231 -0.94 -5.46 -11.87
CA ILE A 231 -2.02 -6.38 -12.25
C ILE A 231 -2.65 -5.84 -13.53
N ALA A 232 -2.59 -6.62 -14.60
CA ALA A 232 -3.23 -6.28 -15.87
C ALA A 232 -4.76 -6.43 -15.77
N ALA A 233 -5.51 -5.83 -16.71
CA ALA A 233 -6.97 -5.84 -16.73
C ALA A 233 -7.59 -7.24 -16.80
N ASP A 234 -6.85 -8.22 -17.31
CA ASP A 234 -7.21 -9.65 -17.30
C ASP A 234 -6.92 -10.36 -15.96
N SER A 235 -6.49 -9.60 -14.95
CA SER A 235 -6.11 -10.07 -13.62
C SER A 235 -4.87 -10.97 -13.61
N SER A 236 -3.96 -10.84 -14.59
CA SER A 236 -2.62 -11.44 -14.58
C SER A 236 -1.56 -10.51 -13.96
N ILE A 237 -0.43 -11.06 -13.53
CA ILE A 237 0.70 -10.28 -12.97
C ILE A 237 1.73 -9.95 -14.05
N VAL A 238 2.12 -8.68 -14.10
CA VAL A 238 3.29 -8.17 -14.81
C VAL A 238 4.31 -7.69 -13.77
N ALA A 239 5.58 -8.05 -13.94
CA ALA A 239 6.66 -7.59 -13.07
C ALA A 239 7.85 -7.15 -13.95
N TRP A 240 8.63 -6.19 -13.48
CA TRP A 240 9.79 -5.63 -14.20
C TRP A 240 10.85 -5.10 -13.22
N GLY A 241 12.03 -4.76 -13.74
CA GLY A 241 13.19 -4.31 -12.97
C GLY A 241 14.15 -5.44 -12.62
N TRP A 242 14.81 -5.34 -11.47
CA TRP A 242 15.85 -6.26 -11.03
C TRP A 242 15.34 -7.69 -10.81
N ASP A 243 16.11 -8.68 -11.27
CA ASP A 243 15.70 -10.09 -11.24
C ASP A 243 16.81 -11.08 -10.81
N MET A 244 17.89 -10.61 -10.14
CA MET A 244 18.95 -11.55 -9.69
C MET A 244 18.52 -12.45 -8.52
N ARG A 245 17.31 -12.28 -8.03
CA ARG A 245 16.72 -12.96 -6.88
C ARG A 245 15.32 -13.48 -7.20
N ASN A 246 15.03 -13.61 -8.50
CA ASN A 246 13.78 -14.12 -9.06
C ASN A 246 12.54 -13.25 -8.75
N GLU A 247 12.73 -11.96 -8.49
CA GLU A 247 11.64 -11.01 -8.21
C GLU A 247 10.69 -10.84 -9.41
N VAL A 248 11.20 -11.02 -10.62
CA VAL A 248 10.45 -10.87 -11.87
C VAL A 248 10.20 -12.23 -12.51
N SER A 249 11.23 -13.05 -12.70
CA SER A 249 11.15 -14.31 -13.44
C SER A 249 10.32 -15.39 -12.77
N SER A 250 10.20 -15.36 -11.44
CA SER A 250 9.37 -16.33 -10.67
C SER A 250 8.00 -15.80 -10.28
N LYS A 251 7.54 -14.70 -10.88
CA LYS A 251 6.15 -14.23 -10.69
C LYS A 251 5.15 -15.35 -11.04
N PRO A 252 4.03 -15.47 -10.32
CA PRO A 252 3.06 -16.51 -10.61
C PRO A 252 2.41 -16.30 -11.99
N VAL A 253 2.10 -17.42 -12.64
CA VAL A 253 1.48 -17.46 -13.97
C VAL A 253 0.00 -17.76 -13.82
N GLY A 254 -0.84 -17.05 -14.58
CA GLY A 254 -2.29 -17.22 -14.56
C GLY A 254 -3.02 -15.89 -14.39
N THR A 255 -4.30 -16.00 -14.07
CA THR A 255 -5.21 -14.87 -13.83
C THR A 255 -5.97 -15.07 -12.53
N GLY A 256 -6.65 -14.02 -12.06
CA GLY A 256 -7.46 -14.06 -10.83
C GLY A 256 -6.79 -13.39 -9.63
N PHE A 257 -5.68 -12.70 -9.84
CA PHE A 257 -5.05 -11.84 -8.84
C PHE A 257 -5.83 -10.54 -8.71
N VAL A 258 -6.13 -10.16 -7.46
CA VAL A 258 -6.90 -8.95 -7.14
C VAL A 258 -6.07 -7.89 -6.44
N SER A 259 -4.92 -8.28 -5.87
CA SER A 259 -3.97 -7.32 -5.34
C SER A 259 -2.54 -7.88 -5.29
N VAL A 260 -1.58 -6.96 -5.25
CA VAL A 260 -0.14 -7.22 -5.11
C VAL A 260 0.46 -6.28 -4.07
N SER A 261 1.48 -6.73 -3.36
CA SER A 261 2.34 -5.89 -2.53
C SER A 261 3.79 -6.34 -2.68
N VAL A 262 4.74 -5.43 -2.47
CA VAL A 262 6.15 -5.65 -2.78
C VAL A 262 7.03 -5.26 -1.59
N GLY A 263 7.79 -6.24 -1.11
CA GLY A 263 8.81 -6.07 -0.07
C GLY A 263 10.19 -5.76 -0.65
N TYR A 264 11.25 -6.10 0.08
CA TYR A 264 12.62 -5.72 -0.33
C TYR A 264 13.15 -6.48 -1.56
N SER A 265 12.90 -7.77 -1.63
CA SER A 265 13.28 -8.63 -2.78
C SER A 265 12.26 -9.75 -2.98
N HIS A 266 11.04 -9.54 -2.48
CA HIS A 266 9.94 -10.48 -2.58
C HIS A 266 8.65 -9.73 -2.86
N SER A 267 7.65 -10.45 -3.31
CA SER A 267 6.34 -9.92 -3.64
C SER A 267 5.27 -10.86 -3.11
N LEU A 268 4.10 -10.30 -2.82
CA LEU A 268 2.90 -11.02 -2.45
C LEU A 268 1.80 -10.73 -3.48
N ALA A 269 0.93 -11.70 -3.70
CA ALA A 269 -0.31 -11.52 -4.42
C ALA A 269 -1.48 -12.15 -3.66
N LEU A 270 -2.62 -11.46 -3.70
CA LEU A 270 -3.90 -11.91 -3.20
C LEU A 270 -4.73 -12.41 -4.38
N HIS A 271 -5.21 -13.64 -4.30
CA HIS A 271 -6.15 -14.22 -5.26
C HIS A 271 -7.59 -13.86 -4.89
N LYS A 272 -8.47 -13.87 -5.90
CA LYS A 272 -9.91 -13.61 -5.74
C LYS A 272 -10.62 -14.58 -4.79
N ASP A 273 -10.07 -15.78 -4.58
CA ASP A 273 -10.61 -16.79 -3.65
C ASP A 273 -10.11 -16.58 -2.22
N GLY A 274 -9.31 -15.55 -1.98
CA GLY A 274 -8.78 -15.19 -0.68
C GLY A 274 -7.55 -15.98 -0.27
N THR A 275 -6.89 -16.70 -1.20
CA THR A 275 -5.59 -17.35 -0.99
C THR A 275 -4.43 -16.40 -1.33
N LEU A 276 -3.24 -16.70 -0.81
CA LEU A 276 -2.03 -15.90 -0.98
C LEU A 276 -0.98 -16.62 -1.82
N THR A 277 -0.15 -15.86 -2.52
CA THR A 277 1.06 -16.36 -3.17
C THR A 277 2.20 -15.39 -2.93
N ALA A 278 3.35 -15.92 -2.53
CA ALA A 278 4.57 -15.15 -2.35
C ALA A 278 5.66 -15.65 -3.30
N TRP A 279 6.48 -14.76 -3.84
CA TRP A 279 7.61 -15.12 -4.71
C TRP A 279 8.79 -14.13 -4.57
N GLY A 280 9.92 -14.46 -5.22
CA GLY A 280 11.17 -13.71 -5.14
C GLY A 280 12.15 -14.39 -4.19
N TRP A 281 12.79 -13.61 -3.33
CA TRP A 281 13.86 -14.08 -2.45
C TRP A 281 13.55 -13.98 -0.96
N SER A 282 13.80 -15.08 -0.26
CA SER A 282 13.78 -15.14 1.20
C SER A 282 15.18 -14.91 1.79
N ARG A 283 15.25 -14.03 2.80
CA ARG A 283 16.49 -13.67 3.48
C ARG A 283 16.81 -14.71 4.55
N GLY A 284 17.74 -15.61 4.29
CA GLY A 284 18.35 -16.44 5.34
C GLY A 284 17.35 -17.20 6.23
N GLY A 285 16.22 -17.64 5.68
CA GLY A 285 15.18 -18.34 6.44
C GLY A 285 14.37 -17.45 7.37
N HIS A 286 14.26 -16.15 7.09
CA HIS A 286 13.40 -15.23 7.85
C HIS A 286 11.90 -15.53 7.70
N GLY A 287 11.48 -16.46 6.83
CA GLY A 287 10.09 -16.93 6.77
C GLY A 287 9.14 -16.08 5.92
N GLN A 288 9.60 -15.00 5.29
CA GLN A 288 8.73 -14.13 4.49
C GLN A 288 8.13 -14.80 3.24
N LEU A 289 8.72 -15.90 2.78
CA LEU A 289 8.15 -16.73 1.71
C LEU A 289 7.66 -18.06 2.28
N GLU A 290 8.51 -18.72 3.06
CA GLU A 290 8.31 -20.09 3.54
C GLU A 290 7.11 -20.22 4.48
N ASP A 291 6.83 -19.18 5.27
CA ASP A 291 5.74 -19.17 6.25
C ASP A 291 4.47 -18.49 5.68
N THR A 292 4.39 -18.31 4.35
CA THR A 292 3.18 -17.77 3.72
C THR A 292 2.01 -18.73 3.98
N PRO A 293 0.89 -18.26 4.56
CA PRO A 293 -0.25 -19.11 4.87
C PRO A 293 -0.82 -19.81 3.62
N ASP A 294 -1.18 -21.08 3.77
CA ASP A 294 -1.73 -21.95 2.73
C ASP A 294 -3.26 -22.06 2.76
N ASP A 295 -3.91 -21.32 3.66
CA ASP A 295 -5.35 -21.21 3.80
C ASP A 295 -5.95 -20.02 3.03
N SER A 296 -7.22 -19.74 3.27
CA SER A 296 -7.98 -18.72 2.53
C SER A 296 -8.76 -17.79 3.46
N GLY A 297 -9.42 -16.78 2.88
CA GLY A 297 -10.20 -15.80 3.62
C GLY A 297 -9.47 -14.47 3.83
N TYR A 298 -8.30 -14.31 3.22
CA TYR A 298 -7.59 -13.05 3.17
C TYR A 298 -8.30 -12.05 2.25
N PHE A 299 -8.24 -10.77 2.62
CA PHE A 299 -8.82 -9.68 1.83
C PHE A 299 -7.94 -8.43 1.79
N PHE A 300 -6.88 -8.38 2.60
CA PHE A 300 -5.88 -7.33 2.57
C PHE A 300 -4.48 -7.94 2.75
N ILE A 301 -3.45 -7.46 2.04
CA ILE A 301 -2.05 -7.85 2.26
C ILE A 301 -1.15 -6.60 2.26
N ASP A 302 -0.03 -6.65 2.97
CA ASP A 302 1.07 -5.74 2.75
C ASP A 302 2.42 -6.41 3.09
N ALA A 303 3.45 -6.08 2.31
CA ALA A 303 4.78 -6.63 2.43
C ALA A 303 5.74 -5.56 2.96
N GLY A 304 6.29 -5.79 4.15
CA GLY A 304 7.41 -5.03 4.68
C GLY A 304 8.74 -5.45 4.04
N THR A 305 9.85 -5.01 4.64
CA THR A 305 11.18 -5.35 4.10
C THR A 305 11.44 -6.86 4.16
N TYR A 306 11.16 -7.51 5.29
CA TYR A 306 11.35 -8.96 5.48
C TYR A 306 10.24 -9.62 6.30
N HIS A 307 9.13 -8.93 6.54
CA HIS A 307 7.93 -9.47 7.16
C HIS A 307 6.72 -9.07 6.32
N ASN A 308 5.62 -9.77 6.52
CA ASN A 308 4.38 -9.57 5.81
C ASN A 308 3.24 -9.52 6.81
N ILE A 309 2.20 -8.79 6.43
CA ILE A 309 0.96 -8.73 7.20
C ILE A 309 -0.23 -8.86 6.26
N ALA A 310 -1.28 -9.53 6.70
CA ALA A 310 -2.51 -9.67 5.96
C ALA A 310 -3.72 -9.56 6.88
N LEU A 311 -4.84 -9.12 6.34
CA LEU A 311 -6.13 -9.18 7.03
C LEU A 311 -6.91 -10.39 6.54
N ARG A 312 -7.31 -11.24 7.50
CA ARG A 312 -8.14 -12.42 7.27
C ARG A 312 -9.51 -12.22 7.91
N ARG A 313 -10.57 -12.53 7.17
CA ARG A 313 -11.93 -12.46 7.68
C ARG A 313 -12.08 -13.36 8.91
N PRO A 314 -12.90 -12.99 9.90
CA PRO A 314 -13.20 -13.87 11.01
C PRO A 314 -13.75 -15.19 10.46
N ASP A 315 -13.28 -16.31 11.01
CA ASP A 315 -13.91 -17.59 10.74
C ASP A 315 -15.37 -17.46 11.16
N ARG A 316 -16.28 -17.60 10.20
CA ARG A 316 -17.69 -17.81 10.53
C ARG A 316 -17.77 -19.21 11.12
N GLY A 317 -17.45 -19.32 12.41
CA GLY A 317 -17.82 -20.48 13.20
C GLY A 317 -19.29 -20.76 12.91
N GLN A 318 -19.62 -22.03 12.75
CA GLN A 318 -21.00 -22.49 12.79
C GLN A 318 -21.59 -22.10 14.16
N HIS A 319 -22.02 -20.85 14.32
CA HIS A 319 -23.08 -20.53 15.26
C HIS A 319 -24.37 -20.97 14.58
N GLY A 320 -24.57 -22.29 14.64
CA GLY A 320 -25.88 -22.89 14.53
C GLY A 320 -26.70 -22.51 15.76
N GLU A 321 -28.00 -22.36 15.46
CA GLU A 321 -29.17 -22.19 16.35
C GLU A 321 -29.43 -20.77 16.88
#